data_AF-A0A7S0BM26-F1
#
_entry.id   AF-A0A7S0BM26-F1
#
_cell.length_a   1.000
_cell.length_b   1.000
_cell.length_c   1.000
_cell.angle_alpha   90.00
_cell.angle_beta   90.00
_cell.angle_gamma   90.00
#
_symmetry.space_group_name_H-M   'P 1'
#
loop_
_entity.id
_entity.type
_entity.pdbx_description
1 polymer ?
#
loop_
_entity_poly.entity_id
_entity_poly.type
_entity_poly.pdbx_seq_one_letter_code
_entity_poly.pdbx_strand_id
1 'polypeptide(L)'
;HTKWNNFGFNLIDTPGHVDFTIEVERALKVLDGAVMVLCGVSGVQSQSITVDRQMKRYDVPRLTFINKLDRRGANPWRIIEQIRNKLRNNCAATQIPIGLEDDHEGVVDLISREAVYFEGAHGHIQRTAECPPELVDQMESKRIELIEKLADVDDYIGDKYLEEGRISEKDLYEAIWKTTVARTFTPVLLGSALKNKGVQPLLDGVCA
;
A
#
# COMPACT_ATOMS: atom_id res chain seq x y z
N HIS A 1 4.54 22.11 4.40
CA HIS A 1 5.79 21.61 5.01
C HIS A 1 5.44 20.86 6.27
N THR A 2 5.45 19.53 6.21
CA THR A 2 5.16 18.65 7.34
C THR A 2 6.38 17.76 7.57
N LYS A 3 6.60 17.33 8.82
CA LYS A 3 7.69 16.41 9.17
C LYS A 3 7.10 15.11 9.69
N TRP A 4 7.69 13.99 9.28
CA TRP A 4 7.43 12.66 9.83
C TRP A 4 8.78 12.02 10.11
N ASN A 5 9.00 11.62 11.36
CA ASN A 5 10.33 11.22 11.84
C ASN A 5 11.40 12.26 11.45
N ASN A 6 12.46 11.84 10.74
CA ASN A 6 13.54 12.70 10.27
C ASN A 6 13.33 13.23 8.84
N PHE A 7 12.18 12.97 8.23
CA PHE A 7 11.88 13.32 6.84
C PHE A 7 10.95 14.55 6.76
N GLY A 8 11.26 15.47 5.85
CA GLY A 8 10.39 16.58 5.49
C GLY A 8 9.70 16.29 4.16
N PHE A 9 8.37 16.46 4.11
CA PHE A 9 7.62 16.29 2.88
C PHE A 9 6.59 17.41 2.70
N ASN A 10 6.23 17.62 1.43
CA ASN A 10 5.22 18.58 1.02
C ASN A 10 4.06 17.81 0.40
N LEU A 11 2.88 17.96 0.99
CA LEU A 11 1.66 17.37 0.45
C LEU A 11 1.06 18.32 -0.57
N ILE A 12 0.82 17.81 -1.78
CA ILE A 12 0.01 18.46 -2.80
C ILE A 12 -1.27 17.66 -2.92
N ASP A 13 -2.38 18.23 -2.46
CA ASP A 13 -3.68 17.63 -2.68
C ASP A 13 -4.13 17.86 -4.12
N THR A 14 -4.68 16.83 -4.74
CA THR A 14 -5.12 16.86 -6.14
C THR A 14 -6.60 16.55 -6.21
N PRO A 15 -7.39 17.30 -7.00
CA PRO A 15 -8.81 17.02 -7.10
C PRO A 15 -9.06 15.65 -7.76
N GLY A 16 -9.92 14.83 -7.16
CA GLY A 16 -10.21 13.47 -7.65
C GLY A 16 -11.28 13.38 -8.75
N HIS A 17 -11.84 14.51 -9.21
CA HIS A 17 -12.89 14.51 -10.23
C HIS A 17 -12.32 14.58 -11.65
N VAL A 18 -12.99 13.94 -12.61
CA VAL A 18 -12.55 13.90 -14.03
C VAL A 18 -12.42 15.28 -14.67
N ASP A 19 -13.19 16.26 -14.18
CA ASP A 19 -13.21 17.61 -14.73
C ASP A 19 -11.93 18.41 -14.41
N PHE A 20 -11.13 17.92 -13.45
CA PHE A 20 -9.90 18.57 -12.97
C PHE A 20 -8.62 17.86 -13.41
N THR A 21 -8.70 17.10 -14.51
CA THR A 21 -7.56 16.33 -15.05
C THR A 21 -6.33 17.18 -15.35
N ILE A 22 -6.50 18.46 -15.71
CA ILE A 22 -5.40 19.41 -15.95
C ILE A 22 -4.64 19.74 -14.65
N GLU A 23 -5.36 19.89 -13.54
CA GLU A 23 -4.76 20.22 -12.23
C GLU A 23 -3.99 19.03 -11.68
N VAL A 24 -4.55 17.82 -11.80
CA VAL A 24 -3.85 16.56 -11.49
C VAL A 24 -2.60 16.43 -12.36
N GLU A 25 -2.69 16.70 -13.66
CA GLU A 25 -1.56 16.60 -14.59
C GLU A 25 -0.44 17.61 -14.28
N ARG A 26 -0.80 18.83 -13.85
CA ARG A 26 0.20 19.82 -13.40
C ARG A 26 0.89 19.40 -12.11
N ALA A 27 0.14 18.85 -11.15
CA ALA A 27 0.73 18.33 -9.92
C ALA A 27 1.68 17.16 -10.20
N LEU A 28 1.29 16.20 -11.03
CA LEU A 28 2.12 15.03 -11.34
C LEU A 28 3.45 15.37 -12.04
N LYS A 29 3.55 16.53 -12.71
CA LYS A 29 4.81 16.99 -13.33
C LYS A 29 5.85 17.50 -12.33
N VAL A 30 5.44 17.82 -11.11
CA VAL A 30 6.31 18.42 -10.08
C VAL A 30 6.48 17.52 -8.86
N LEU A 31 5.81 16.38 -8.82
CA LEU A 31 5.84 15.44 -7.72
C LEU A 31 6.91 14.36 -7.94
N ASP A 32 7.69 14.09 -6.90
CA ASP A 32 8.68 13.00 -6.90
C ASP A 32 8.02 11.63 -6.65
N GLY A 33 6.80 11.60 -6.13
CA GLY A 33 6.03 10.41 -5.84
C GLY A 33 4.57 10.71 -5.51
N ALA A 34 3.73 9.68 -5.51
CA ALA A 34 2.30 9.83 -5.23
C ALA A 34 1.76 8.69 -4.35
N VAL A 35 0.70 8.99 -3.59
CA VAL A 35 -0.10 7.96 -2.92
C VAL A 35 -1.43 7.84 -3.65
N MET A 36 -1.63 6.71 -4.34
CA MET A 36 -2.90 6.41 -5.00
C MET A 36 -3.89 5.83 -4.00
N VAL A 37 -4.89 6.61 -3.61
CA VAL A 37 -5.92 6.19 -2.65
C VAL A 37 -7.09 5.54 -3.38
N LEU A 38 -7.44 4.31 -3.01
CA LEU A 38 -8.59 3.58 -3.54
C LEU A 38 -9.60 3.27 -2.42
N CYS A 39 -10.89 3.24 -2.77
CA CYS A 39 -11.95 2.90 -1.83
C CYS A 39 -12.08 1.37 -1.69
N GLY A 40 -12.03 0.83 -0.48
CA GLY A 40 -12.19 -0.61 -0.21
C GLY A 40 -13.54 -1.19 -0.67
N VAL A 41 -14.56 -0.34 -0.84
CA VAL A 41 -15.89 -0.73 -1.33
C VAL A 41 -16.03 -0.53 -2.85
N SER A 42 -15.61 0.61 -3.38
CA SER A 42 -15.83 0.97 -4.79
C SER A 42 -14.73 0.47 -5.73
N GLY A 43 -13.52 0.28 -5.20
CA GLY A 43 -12.36 -0.20 -5.95
C GLY A 43 -11.89 0.76 -7.03
N VAL A 44 -11.40 0.19 -8.13
CA VAL A 44 -10.88 0.92 -9.28
C VAL A 44 -12.03 1.44 -10.14
N GLN A 45 -12.10 2.76 -10.29
CA GLN A 45 -13.09 3.48 -11.09
C GLN A 45 -12.44 4.10 -12.34
N SER A 46 -13.25 4.68 -13.25
CA SER A 46 -12.76 5.33 -14.46
C SER A 46 -11.78 6.48 -14.15
N GLN A 47 -12.03 7.21 -13.06
CA GLN A 47 -11.15 8.25 -12.52
C GLN A 47 -9.77 7.68 -12.19
N SER A 48 -9.73 6.60 -11.41
CA SER A 48 -8.49 5.92 -11.00
C SER A 48 -7.67 5.46 -12.20
N ILE A 49 -8.33 4.97 -13.26
CA ILE A 49 -7.66 4.57 -14.50
C ILE A 49 -7.01 5.76 -15.21
N THR A 50 -7.70 6.90 -15.28
CA THR A 50 -7.15 8.11 -15.90
C THR A 50 -5.94 8.63 -15.11
N VAL A 51 -6.03 8.70 -13.79
CA VAL A 51 -4.91 9.13 -12.93
C VAL A 51 -3.75 8.14 -13.00
N ASP A 52 -4.02 6.82 -13.03
CA ASP A 52 -2.99 5.79 -13.21
C ASP A 52 -2.19 5.99 -14.51
N ARG A 53 -2.87 6.28 -15.62
CA ARG A 53 -2.24 6.56 -16.92
C ARG A 53 -1.41 7.84 -16.89
N GLN A 54 -1.88 8.87 -16.20
CA GLN A 54 -1.11 10.12 -16.05
C GLN A 54 0.15 9.88 -15.22
N MET A 55 0.06 9.17 -14.09
CA MET A 55 1.23 8.80 -13.27
C MET A 55 2.26 8.02 -14.09
N LYS A 56 1.83 7.06 -14.91
CA LYS A 56 2.72 6.32 -15.82
C LYS A 56 3.38 7.20 -16.87
N ARG A 57 2.64 8.16 -17.45
CA ARG A 57 3.15 9.09 -18.46
C ARG A 57 4.26 9.98 -17.90
N TYR A 58 4.16 10.37 -16.64
CA TYR A 58 5.11 11.25 -15.97
C TYR A 58 6.10 10.50 -15.09
N ASP A 59 6.17 9.18 -15.21
CA ASP A 59 7.17 8.39 -14.50
C ASP A 59 7.15 8.60 -12.98
N VAL A 60 5.95 8.80 -12.41
CA VAL A 60 5.78 9.05 -10.98
C VAL A 60 5.69 7.73 -10.21
N PRO A 61 6.63 7.41 -9.30
CA PRO A 61 6.54 6.24 -8.42
C PRO A 61 5.40 6.41 -7.42
N ARG A 62 4.81 5.30 -6.98
CA ARG A 62 3.62 5.37 -6.14
C ARG A 62 3.48 4.23 -5.16
N LEU A 63 2.83 4.56 -4.05
CA LEU A 63 2.22 3.61 -3.13
C LEU A 63 0.72 3.57 -3.40
N THR A 64 0.08 2.43 -3.19
CA THR A 64 -1.38 2.34 -3.18
C THR A 64 -1.88 2.21 -1.76
N PHE A 65 -2.90 2.99 -1.40
CA PHE A 65 -3.57 2.89 -0.11
C PHE A 65 -5.04 2.54 -0.29
N ILE A 66 -5.46 1.36 0.15
CA ILE A 66 -6.86 0.97 0.18
C ILE A 66 -7.48 1.52 1.47
N ASN A 67 -8.28 2.56 1.31
CA ASN A 67 -8.92 3.30 2.37
C ASN A 67 -10.38 2.83 2.58
N LYS A 68 -10.99 3.27 3.68
CA LYS A 68 -12.40 3.03 4.04
C LYS A 68 -12.71 1.56 4.30
N LEU A 69 -11.75 0.83 4.89
CA LEU A 69 -11.97 -0.55 5.33
C LEU A 69 -13.00 -0.68 6.46
N ASP A 70 -13.38 0.45 7.06
CA ASP A 70 -14.45 0.56 8.05
C ASP A 70 -15.87 0.53 7.46
N ARG A 71 -16.00 0.50 6.13
CA ARG A 71 -17.32 0.50 5.48
C ARG A 71 -17.82 -0.90 5.16
N ARG A 72 -19.14 -1.07 5.28
CA ARG A 72 -19.81 -2.30 4.90
C ARG A 72 -19.50 -2.72 3.47
N GLY A 73 -19.11 -3.98 3.29
CA GLY A 73 -18.74 -4.55 2.00
C GLY A 73 -17.34 -4.16 1.52
N ALA A 74 -16.48 -3.61 2.40
CA ALA A 74 -15.07 -3.40 2.09
C ALA A 74 -14.39 -4.76 1.86
N ASN A 75 -13.66 -4.88 0.75
CA ASN A 75 -12.91 -6.09 0.43
C ASN A 75 -11.59 -5.71 -0.25
N PRO A 76 -10.47 -5.64 0.51
CA PRO A 76 -9.19 -5.21 -0.04
C PRO A 76 -8.63 -6.17 -1.09
N TRP A 77 -8.88 -7.47 -0.96
CA TRP A 77 -8.41 -8.50 -1.88
C TRP A 77 -8.98 -8.33 -3.28
N ARG A 78 -10.30 -8.08 -3.36
CA ARG A 78 -10.96 -7.74 -4.62
C ARG A 78 -10.39 -6.47 -5.24
N ILE A 79 -10.00 -5.47 -4.43
CA ILE A 79 -9.43 -4.23 -4.97
C ILE A 79 -8.02 -4.48 -5.52
N ILE A 80 -7.21 -5.30 -4.85
CA ILE A 80 -5.88 -5.70 -5.36
C ILE A 80 -6.00 -6.41 -6.70
N GLU A 81 -6.95 -7.33 -6.85
CA GLU A 81 -7.22 -7.96 -8.14
C GLU A 81 -7.66 -6.94 -9.20
N GLN A 82 -8.48 -5.95 -8.85
CA GLN A 82 -8.87 -4.89 -9.77
C GLN A 82 -7.68 -4.02 -10.20
N ILE A 83 -6.72 -3.74 -9.31
CA ILE A 83 -5.49 -3.03 -9.67
C ILE A 83 -4.73 -3.83 -10.71
N ARG A 84 -4.50 -5.13 -10.47
CA ARG A 84 -3.79 -6.01 -11.40
C ARG A 84 -4.49 -6.13 -12.74
N ASN A 85 -5.81 -6.32 -12.74
CA ASN A 85 -6.57 -6.59 -13.96
C ASN A 85 -6.93 -5.32 -14.76
N LYS A 86 -7.35 -4.25 -14.09
CA LYS A 86 -7.81 -3.01 -14.75
C LYS A 86 -6.70 -2.00 -14.96
N LEU A 87 -5.79 -1.85 -13.99
CA LEU A 87 -4.66 -0.92 -14.10
C LEU A 87 -3.43 -1.58 -14.73
N ARG A 88 -3.36 -2.92 -14.75
CA ARG A 88 -2.20 -3.68 -15.26
C ARG A 88 -0.92 -3.32 -14.51
N ASN A 89 -1.03 -3.12 -13.20
CA ASN A 89 0.12 -2.87 -12.33
C ASN A 89 0.48 -4.18 -11.62
N ASN A 90 1.76 -4.51 -11.57
CA ASN A 90 2.23 -5.51 -10.63
C ASN A 90 2.17 -4.91 -9.21
N CYS A 91 1.42 -5.54 -8.33
CA CYS A 91 1.21 -5.06 -6.97
C CYS A 91 0.93 -6.22 -6.04
N ALA A 92 1.23 -6.07 -4.76
CA ALA A 92 0.81 -6.97 -3.70
C ALA A 92 0.57 -6.20 -2.41
N ALA A 93 -0.21 -6.79 -1.50
CA ALA A 93 -0.37 -6.23 -0.17
C ALA A 93 0.95 -6.32 0.59
N THR A 94 1.28 -5.30 1.37
CA THR A 94 2.34 -5.37 2.39
C THR A 94 1.76 -5.63 3.77
N GLN A 95 0.43 -5.63 3.89
CA GLN A 95 -0.31 -5.76 5.14
C GLN A 95 -1.56 -6.61 4.95
N ILE A 96 -2.03 -7.27 6.00
CA ILE A 96 -3.39 -7.82 6.10
C ILE A 96 -4.18 -7.04 7.17
N PRO A 97 -5.49 -6.80 7.02
CA PRO A 97 -6.26 -6.08 8.03
C PRO A 97 -6.64 -7.02 9.18
N ILE A 98 -6.62 -6.52 10.41
CA ILE A 98 -7.17 -7.18 11.59
C ILE A 98 -8.62 -6.70 11.71
N GLY A 99 -9.54 -7.59 11.36
CA GLY A 99 -10.96 -7.27 11.21
C GLY A 99 -11.27 -6.36 10.01
N LEU A 100 -12.55 -6.11 9.77
CA LEU A 100 -13.06 -5.23 8.73
C LEU A 100 -14.29 -4.50 9.27
N GLU A 101 -14.75 -3.48 8.55
CA GLU A 101 -15.96 -2.72 8.91
C GLU A 101 -15.82 -2.11 10.32
N ASP A 102 -16.77 -2.39 11.21
CA ASP A 102 -16.70 -1.90 12.58
C ASP A 102 -15.65 -2.60 13.44
N ASP A 103 -15.26 -3.82 13.06
CA ASP A 103 -14.26 -4.64 13.76
C ASP A 103 -12.83 -4.39 13.25
N HIS A 104 -12.62 -3.44 12.33
CA HIS A 104 -11.28 -3.11 11.86
C HIS A 104 -10.46 -2.45 12.97
N GLU A 105 -9.51 -3.17 13.56
CA GLU A 105 -8.74 -2.76 14.74
C GLU A 105 -7.27 -2.43 14.46
N GLY A 106 -6.70 -3.07 13.44
CA GLY A 106 -5.27 -3.02 13.18
C GLY A 106 -4.91 -3.59 11.82
N VAL A 107 -3.61 -3.75 11.61
CA VAL A 107 -3.05 -4.45 10.44
C VAL A 107 -1.92 -5.37 10.91
N VAL A 108 -1.71 -6.49 10.23
CA VAL A 108 -0.47 -7.29 10.38
C VAL A 108 0.45 -6.92 9.22
N ASP A 109 1.67 -6.51 9.55
CA ASP A 109 2.72 -6.25 8.57
C ASP A 109 3.26 -7.59 8.06
N LEU A 110 3.25 -7.79 6.74
CA LEU A 110 3.71 -9.03 6.14
C LEU A 110 5.23 -9.15 6.14
N ILE A 111 5.96 -8.03 6.27
CA ILE A 111 7.43 -7.97 6.25
C ILE A 111 7.96 -8.40 7.61
N SER A 112 7.60 -7.67 8.69
CA SER A 112 8.03 -7.99 10.07
C SER A 112 7.22 -9.10 10.73
N ARG A 113 6.04 -9.45 10.18
CA ARG A 113 5.10 -10.44 10.73
C ARG A 113 4.49 -10.03 12.08
N GLU A 114 4.52 -8.74 12.38
CA GLU A 114 3.96 -8.17 13.60
C GLU A 114 2.59 -7.54 13.35
N ALA A 115 1.71 -7.67 14.34
CA ALA A 115 0.43 -6.98 14.37
C ALA A 115 0.60 -5.57 14.94
N VAL A 116 0.04 -4.58 14.26
CA VAL A 116 -0.03 -3.19 14.69
C VAL A 116 -1.48 -2.82 14.95
N TYR A 117 -1.79 -2.57 16.22
CA TYR A 117 -3.11 -2.11 16.67
C TYR A 117 -3.11 -0.59 16.81
N PHE A 118 -4.22 0.04 16.41
CA PHE A 118 -4.41 1.48 16.50
C PHE A 118 -5.38 1.82 17.64
N GLU A 119 -4.82 2.28 18.75
CA GLU A 119 -5.55 2.56 19.99
C GLU A 119 -5.67 4.07 20.28
N GLY A 120 -6.55 4.40 21.22
CA GLY A 120 -6.87 5.76 21.63
C GLY A 120 -7.92 6.44 20.74
N ALA A 121 -8.46 7.57 21.22
CA ALA A 121 -9.59 8.26 20.57
C ALA A 121 -9.32 8.73 19.12
N HIS A 122 -8.05 8.83 18.74
CA HIS A 122 -7.61 9.26 17.41
C HIS A 122 -6.64 8.26 16.76
N GLY A 123 -6.60 7.00 17.21
CA GLY A 123 -5.72 5.96 16.64
C GLY A 123 -4.22 6.29 16.69
N HIS A 124 -3.80 7.19 17.60
CA HIS A 124 -2.44 7.72 17.67
C HIS A 124 -1.49 6.84 18.49
N ILE A 125 -2.03 5.91 19.28
CA ILE A 125 -1.23 4.95 20.05
C ILE A 125 -1.09 3.69 19.21
N GLN A 126 0.12 3.44 18.72
CA GLN A 126 0.44 2.20 18.03
C GLN A 126 0.90 1.17 19.06
N ARG A 127 0.24 0.02 19.09
CA ARG A 127 0.67 -1.12 19.91
C ARG A 127 1.04 -2.26 18.99
N THR A 128 2.31 -2.65 19.03
CA THR A 128 2.82 -3.82 18.34
C THR A 128 2.59 -5.08 19.17
N ALA A 129 2.22 -6.18 18.53
CA ALA A 129 2.08 -7.50 19.13
C ALA A 129 2.36 -8.59 18.10
N GLU A 130 2.33 -9.85 18.54
CA GLU A 130 2.39 -11.00 17.63
C GLU A 130 1.14 -11.06 16.74
N CYS A 131 1.28 -11.66 15.56
CA CYS A 131 0.16 -11.92 14.65
C CYS A 131 -0.92 -12.77 15.36
N PRO A 132 -2.21 -12.38 15.31
CA PRO A 132 -3.29 -13.18 15.88
C PRO A 132 -3.31 -14.60 15.29
N PRO A 133 -3.49 -15.66 16.10
CA PRO A 133 -3.45 -17.04 15.64
C PRO A 133 -4.36 -17.32 14.43
N GLU A 134 -5.54 -16.70 14.40
CA GLU A 134 -6.52 -16.83 13.32
C GLU A 134 -6.10 -16.19 11.99
N LEU A 135 -5.11 -15.30 12.01
CA LEU A 135 -4.58 -14.61 10.83
C LEU A 135 -3.25 -15.18 10.33
N VAL A 136 -2.61 -16.09 11.06
CA VAL A 136 -1.28 -16.63 10.71
C VAL A 136 -1.27 -17.27 9.31
N ASP A 137 -2.27 -18.10 9.01
CA ASP A 137 -2.35 -18.76 7.70
C ASP A 137 -2.55 -17.75 6.56
N GLN A 138 -3.37 -16.72 6.77
CA GLN A 138 -3.58 -15.66 5.79
C GLN A 138 -2.32 -14.80 5.63
N MET A 139 -1.63 -14.49 6.72
CA MET A 139 -0.38 -13.73 6.73
C MET A 139 0.69 -14.46 5.91
N GLU A 140 0.94 -15.74 6.18
CA GLU A 140 1.96 -16.51 5.44
C GLU A 140 1.57 -16.67 3.97
N SER A 141 0.29 -16.94 3.67
CA SER A 141 -0.20 -17.00 2.28
C SER A 141 0.01 -15.68 1.53
N LYS A 142 -0.33 -14.54 2.15
CA LYS A 142 -0.16 -13.22 1.53
C LYS A 142 1.30 -12.78 1.45
N ARG A 143 2.14 -13.23 2.39
CA ARG A 143 3.58 -13.02 2.33
C ARG A 143 4.22 -13.79 1.17
N ILE A 144 3.80 -15.04 0.92
CA ILE A 144 4.23 -15.80 -0.27
C ILE A 144 3.82 -15.05 -1.54
N GLU A 145 2.57 -14.59 -1.62
CA GLU A 145 2.09 -13.81 -2.77
C GLU A 145 2.90 -12.51 -2.97
N LEU A 146 3.28 -11.81 -1.89
CA LEU A 146 4.14 -10.63 -1.95
C LEU A 146 5.53 -10.98 -2.51
N ILE A 147 6.14 -12.05 -2.02
CA ILE A 147 7.45 -12.52 -2.48
C ILE A 147 7.40 -12.91 -3.96
N GLU A 148 6.38 -13.66 -4.39
CA GLU A 148 6.18 -14.03 -5.80
C GLU A 148 6.08 -12.80 -6.70
N LYS A 149 5.32 -11.79 -6.28
CA LYS A 149 5.18 -10.54 -7.06
C LYS A 149 6.42 -9.68 -7.09
N LEU A 150 7.28 -9.76 -6.08
CA LEU A 150 8.59 -9.13 -6.12
C LEU A 150 9.56 -9.92 -6.99
N ALA A 151 9.56 -11.26 -6.92
CA ALA A 151 10.37 -12.15 -7.75
C ALA A 151 10.13 -11.95 -9.26
N ASP A 152 8.89 -11.61 -9.65
CA ASP A 152 8.54 -11.27 -11.05
C ASP A 152 9.30 -10.04 -11.60
N VAL A 153 9.85 -9.17 -10.72
CA VAL A 153 10.40 -7.85 -11.11
C VAL A 153 11.69 -7.43 -10.40
N ASP A 154 12.22 -8.26 -9.50
CA ASP A 154 13.52 -8.08 -8.86
C ASP A 154 14.33 -9.38 -8.94
N ASP A 155 15.41 -9.34 -9.72
CA ASP A 155 16.26 -10.52 -10.00
C ASP A 155 16.81 -11.15 -8.70
N TYR A 156 17.17 -10.35 -7.70
CA TYR A 156 17.74 -10.87 -6.45
C TYR A 156 16.71 -11.65 -5.63
N ILE A 157 15.48 -11.13 -5.54
CA ILE A 157 14.38 -11.87 -4.93
C ILE A 157 14.01 -13.10 -5.76
N GLY A 158 14.00 -12.97 -7.09
CA GLY A 158 13.73 -14.06 -8.04
C GLY A 158 14.69 -15.25 -7.84
N ASP A 159 15.99 -14.98 -7.84
CA ASP A 159 17.03 -16.00 -7.65
C ASP A 159 16.87 -16.70 -6.29
N LYS A 160 16.70 -15.92 -5.21
CA LYS A 160 16.47 -16.49 -3.87
C LYS A 160 15.21 -17.34 -3.78
N TYR A 161 14.12 -16.91 -4.44
CA TYR A 161 12.86 -17.64 -4.42
C TYR A 161 12.98 -18.98 -5.17
N LEU A 162 13.68 -19.01 -6.31
CA LEU A 162 13.92 -20.23 -7.09
C LEU A 162 14.87 -21.22 -6.40
N GLU A 163 15.87 -20.72 -5.68
CA GLU A 163 16.83 -21.54 -4.94
C GLU A 163 16.32 -21.99 -3.55
N GLU A 164 15.05 -21.72 -3.21
CA GLU A 164 14.48 -21.92 -1.87
C GLU A 164 15.33 -21.26 -0.75
N GLY A 165 16.00 -20.16 -1.09
CA GLY A 165 16.84 -19.39 -0.20
C GLY A 165 16.05 -18.61 0.84
N ARG A 166 16.72 -18.24 1.94
CA ARG A 166 16.12 -17.37 2.97
C ARG A 166 16.05 -15.92 2.47
N ILE A 167 14.84 -15.38 2.42
CA ILE A 167 14.55 -13.97 2.16
C ILE A 167 14.33 -13.27 3.51
N SER A 168 15.25 -12.37 3.87
CA SER A 168 15.18 -11.59 5.10
C SER A 168 14.23 -10.39 4.97
N GLU A 169 13.87 -9.76 6.09
CA GLU A 169 13.08 -8.52 6.06
C GLU A 169 13.80 -7.40 5.32
N LYS A 170 15.12 -7.29 5.52
CA LYS A 170 15.95 -6.30 4.82
C LYS A 170 15.87 -6.48 3.31
N ASP A 171 15.95 -7.72 2.83
CA ASP A 171 15.84 -8.02 1.39
C ASP A 171 14.49 -7.54 0.83
N LEU A 172 13.40 -7.76 1.59
CA LEU A 172 12.06 -7.32 1.19
C LEU A 172 11.92 -5.80 1.16
N TYR A 173 12.40 -5.10 2.19
CA TYR A 173 12.37 -3.64 2.21
C TYR A 173 13.15 -3.05 1.02
N GLU A 174 14.38 -3.54 0.77
CA GLU A 174 15.20 -3.08 -0.34
C GLU A 174 14.55 -3.38 -1.70
N ALA A 175 13.98 -4.57 -1.89
CA ALA A 175 13.31 -4.94 -3.12
C ALA A 175 12.03 -4.12 -3.36
N ILE A 176 11.19 -3.92 -2.33
CA ILE A 176 9.98 -3.10 -2.43
C ILE A 176 10.37 -1.67 -2.80
N TRP A 177 11.35 -1.07 -2.13
CA TRP A 177 11.81 0.27 -2.43
C TRP A 177 12.31 0.40 -3.88
N LYS A 178 13.27 -0.45 -4.27
CA LYS A 178 13.88 -0.44 -5.61
C LYS A 178 12.83 -0.59 -6.72
N THR A 179 11.94 -1.56 -6.58
CA THR A 179 10.90 -1.86 -7.59
C THR A 179 9.78 -0.81 -7.61
N THR A 180 9.50 -0.15 -6.48
CA THR A 180 8.55 0.98 -6.42
C THR A 180 9.11 2.20 -7.13
N VAL A 181 10.38 2.56 -6.85
CA VAL A 181 11.07 3.67 -7.52
C VAL A 181 11.22 3.39 -9.02
N ALA A 182 11.50 2.15 -9.40
CA ALA A 182 11.55 1.71 -10.79
C ALA A 182 10.17 1.59 -11.47
N ARG A 183 9.08 1.74 -10.69
CA ARG A 183 7.68 1.65 -11.16
C ARG A 183 7.30 0.28 -11.74
N THR A 184 8.07 -0.75 -11.41
CA THR A 184 7.81 -2.14 -11.80
C THR A 184 6.95 -2.88 -10.79
N PHE A 185 6.86 -2.37 -9.56
CA PHE A 185 5.98 -2.86 -8.50
C PHE A 185 5.25 -1.69 -7.83
N THR A 186 4.12 -1.96 -7.20
CA THR A 186 3.40 -1.00 -6.37
C THR A 186 2.94 -1.69 -5.08
N PRO A 187 3.50 -1.33 -3.92
CA PRO A 187 3.04 -1.87 -2.64
C PRO A 187 1.63 -1.35 -2.32
N VAL A 188 0.81 -2.22 -1.75
CA VAL A 188 -0.57 -1.90 -1.35
C VAL A 188 -0.69 -1.95 0.16
N LEU A 189 -0.94 -0.79 0.75
CA LEU A 189 -1.18 -0.59 2.17
C LEU A 189 -2.68 -0.45 2.45
N LEU A 190 -3.08 -0.71 3.69
CA LEU A 190 -4.48 -0.87 4.08
C LEU A 190 -4.82 0.06 5.25
N GLY A 191 -6.05 0.60 5.27
CA GLY A 191 -6.51 1.32 6.44
C GLY A 191 -7.86 2.03 6.34
N SER A 192 -8.12 2.85 7.36
CA SER A 192 -9.25 3.76 7.42
C SER A 192 -8.79 5.11 7.93
N ALA A 193 -8.67 6.08 7.02
CA ALA A 193 -8.32 7.45 7.38
C ALA A 193 -9.39 8.09 8.29
N LEU A 194 -10.67 7.73 8.13
CA LEU A 194 -11.76 8.27 8.96
C LEU A 194 -11.65 7.83 10.42
N LYS A 195 -11.30 6.55 10.66
CA LYS A 195 -11.08 6.00 12.00
C LYS A 195 -9.62 6.13 12.47
N ASN A 196 -8.76 6.84 11.73
CA ASN A 196 -7.33 7.03 12.00
C ASN A 196 -6.55 5.70 12.16
N LYS A 197 -6.80 4.72 11.29
CA LYS A 197 -6.13 3.41 11.29
C LYS A 197 -5.32 3.22 10.02
N GLY A 198 -4.06 2.80 10.15
CA GLY A 198 -3.17 2.54 9.02
C GLY A 198 -2.51 3.79 8.40
N VAL A 199 -2.67 4.97 8.99
CA VAL A 199 -2.06 6.22 8.50
C VAL A 199 -0.56 6.25 8.80
N GLN A 200 -0.15 5.79 9.97
CA GLN A 200 1.25 5.81 10.39
C GLN A 200 2.11 4.85 9.56
N PRO A 201 1.72 3.57 9.35
CA PRO A 201 2.46 2.70 8.42
C PRO A 201 2.50 3.23 6.99
N LEU A 202 1.46 3.97 6.56
CA LEU A 202 1.49 4.66 5.27
C LEU A 202 2.56 5.75 5.23
N LEU A 203 2.67 6.57 6.26
CA LEU A 203 3.70 7.60 6.35
C LEU A 203 5.10 7.00 6.46
N ASP A 204 5.26 5.90 7.19
CA ASP A 204 6.51 5.14 7.25
C ASP A 204 6.89 4.60 5.87
N GLY A 205 5.94 4.02 5.13
CA GLY A 205 6.16 3.54 3.76
C GLY A 205 6.47 4.64 2.74
N VAL A 206 6.03 5.88 2.97
CA VAL A 206 6.41 7.05 2.14
C VAL A 206 7.87 7.46 2.39
N CYS A 207 8.37 7.23 3.60
CA CYS A 207 9.71 7.67 4.02
C CYS A 207 10.80 6.60 3.87
N ALA A 208 10.40 5.34 3.69
CA ALA A 208 11.28 4.17 3.65
C ALA A 208 11.83 3.88 2.26
#